data_AF-A0A1E4PXT5-F1
#
_entry.id   AF-A0A1E4PXT5-F1
#
_cell.length_a   1.000
_cell.length_b   1.000
_cell.length_c   1.000
_cell.angle_alpha   90.00
_cell.angle_beta   90.00
_cell.angle_gamma   90.00
#
_symmetry.space_group_name_H-M   'P 1'
#
loop_
_entity.id
_entity.type
_entity.pdbx_description
1 polymer ?
#
loop_
_entity_poly.entity_id
_entity_poly.type
_entity_poly.pdbx_seq_one_letter_code
_entity_poly.pdbx_strand_id
1 'polypeptide(L)'
;MTRKAVTVSGWLVAAVLFCAVATHASAQVGFDPAAEALFARAEAIKVADNAGFKQLLVDLSARRDGLSETQRWHLAYLQGWQDVYQGRYEASITELRKVLDGSTDRTLRFRTRATLINPLAATHQYEPAYRELDRLLKELPSIDDPAVRFQGIGEATQLLVAAGQADLATQYARLGVALEPQGISTCQATYLLVMAMSSARTLPPICSGRTRFASSARRRSSGRDRSGQR
;
A
#
# COMPACT_ATOMS: atom_id res chain seq x y z
N MET A 1 -6.33 92.99 -50.81
CA MET A 1 -6.57 93.05 -49.36
C MET A 1 -6.45 91.64 -48.78
N THR A 2 -5.50 91.47 -47.83
CA THR A 2 -5.42 90.49 -46.71
C THR A 2 -5.55 88.96 -46.99
N ARG A 3 -4.48 88.13 -46.97
CA ARG A 3 -3.75 87.48 -45.82
C ARG A 3 -4.64 86.50 -45.02
N LYS A 4 -4.36 85.21 -44.70
CA LYS A 4 -3.21 84.25 -44.52
C LYS A 4 -3.76 82.80 -44.73
N ALA A 5 -3.11 81.77 -45.31
CA ALA A 5 -1.90 80.99 -45.02
C ALA A 5 -1.96 80.00 -43.80
N VAL A 6 -1.37 78.80 -44.00
CA VAL A 6 -0.82 77.79 -43.05
C VAL A 6 -1.75 76.61 -42.66
N THR A 7 -1.43 75.29 -42.67
CA THR A 7 -0.53 74.32 -43.39
C THR A 7 -0.64 72.93 -42.69
N VAL A 8 -0.08 71.86 -43.32
CA VAL A 8 0.49 70.60 -42.74
C VAL A 8 -0.50 69.43 -42.56
N SER A 9 -0.48 68.39 -43.40
CA SER A 9 0.38 67.16 -43.47
C SER A 9 0.09 66.11 -42.40
N GLY A 10 0.06 64.83 -42.81
CA GLY A 10 0.33 63.72 -41.88
C GLY A 10 -0.36 62.41 -42.22
N TRP A 11 0.39 61.49 -42.83
CA TRP A 11 0.14 60.05 -42.91
C TRP A 11 -0.10 59.43 -41.54
N LEU A 12 -0.95 58.40 -41.40
CA LEU A 12 -0.79 57.28 -40.43
C LEU A 12 -1.70 56.11 -40.86
N VAL A 13 -1.18 55.02 -41.45
CA VAL A 13 -0.51 53.84 -40.87
C VAL A 13 -1.43 52.61 -40.88
N ALA A 14 -1.04 51.62 -41.69
CA ALA A 14 -1.58 50.26 -41.70
C ALA A 14 -1.18 49.55 -40.39
N ALA A 15 -2.18 49.09 -39.63
CA ALA A 15 -1.94 48.30 -38.43
C ALA A 15 -1.71 46.83 -38.80
N VAL A 16 -0.44 46.42 -38.74
CA VAL A 16 0.00 45.03 -38.73
C VAL A 16 -0.59 44.36 -37.48
N LEU A 17 -1.50 43.40 -37.68
CA LEU A 17 -1.98 42.53 -36.61
C LEU A 17 -0.85 41.55 -36.25
N PHE A 18 -0.03 41.93 -35.27
CA PHE A 18 0.98 41.07 -34.69
C PHE A 18 0.28 40.06 -33.78
N CYS A 19 0.17 38.81 -34.23
CA CYS A 19 -0.20 37.67 -33.39
C CYS A 19 0.86 37.51 -32.29
N ALA A 20 0.64 38.16 -31.14
CA ALA A 20 1.32 37.82 -29.91
C ALA A 20 0.79 36.45 -29.44
N VAL A 21 1.37 35.38 -29.99
CA VAL A 21 1.28 34.05 -29.38
C VAL A 21 2.06 34.15 -28.08
N ALA A 22 1.37 34.50 -26.99
CA ALA A 22 1.88 34.31 -25.66
C ALA A 22 2.10 32.81 -25.49
N THR A 23 3.33 32.36 -25.73
CA THR A 23 3.84 31.07 -25.26
C THR A 23 3.71 31.10 -23.75
N HIS A 24 2.54 30.69 -23.25
CA HIS A 24 2.44 30.19 -21.90
C HIS A 24 3.34 28.97 -21.92
N ALA A 25 4.54 29.10 -21.37
CA ALA A 25 5.29 27.96 -20.92
C ALA A 25 4.43 27.32 -19.84
N SER A 26 3.51 26.45 -20.26
CA SER A 26 2.94 25.46 -19.37
C SER A 26 4.15 24.74 -18.83
N ALA A 27 4.49 24.98 -17.56
CA ALA A 27 5.37 24.10 -16.83
C ALA A 27 4.75 22.72 -17.01
N GLN A 28 5.34 21.92 -17.91
CA GLN A 28 5.03 20.52 -18.01
C GLN A 28 5.24 20.00 -16.60
N VAL A 29 4.15 19.63 -15.92
CA VAL A 29 4.22 18.98 -14.61
C VAL A 29 5.10 17.77 -14.84
N GLY A 30 6.34 17.86 -14.35
CA GLY A 30 7.42 16.98 -14.76
C GLY A 30 7.11 15.55 -14.38
N PHE A 31 6.82 14.72 -15.36
CA PHE A 31 7.01 13.29 -15.21
C PHE A 31 8.52 13.08 -15.24
N ASP A 32 9.16 13.05 -14.07
CA ASP A 32 10.56 12.62 -13.92
C ASP A 32 10.57 11.08 -13.88
N PRO A 33 10.96 10.38 -14.97
CA PRO A 33 10.97 8.92 -14.98
C PRO A 33 11.99 8.36 -13.98
N ALA A 34 13.01 9.14 -13.62
CA ALA A 34 13.95 8.76 -12.59
C ALA A 34 13.31 8.81 -11.19
N ALA A 35 12.39 9.75 -10.94
CA ALA A 35 11.63 9.80 -9.69
C ALA A 35 10.72 8.58 -9.53
N GLU A 36 10.02 8.15 -10.58
CA GLU A 36 9.18 6.94 -10.55
C GLU A 36 9.98 5.68 -10.20
N ALA A 37 11.16 5.51 -10.81
CA ALA A 37 12.03 4.38 -10.48
C ALA A 37 12.50 4.42 -9.02
N LEU A 38 12.77 5.60 -8.46
CA LEU A 38 13.12 5.78 -7.05
C LEU A 38 11.96 5.44 -6.12
N PHE A 39 10.73 5.87 -6.43
CA PHE A 39 9.54 5.50 -5.67
C PHE A 39 9.29 4.00 -5.67
N ALA A 40 9.35 3.37 -6.85
CA ALA A 40 9.19 1.92 -6.98
C ALA A 40 10.24 1.15 -6.16
N ARG A 41 11.51 1.60 -6.21
CA ARG A 41 12.58 1.01 -5.40
C ARG A 41 12.33 1.20 -3.91
N ALA A 42 11.93 2.39 -3.49
CA ALA A 42 11.67 2.71 -2.08
C ALA A 42 10.58 1.79 -1.50
N GLU A 43 9.47 1.60 -2.24
CA GLU A 43 8.39 0.69 -1.84
C GLU A 43 8.86 -0.76 -1.71
N ALA A 44 9.69 -1.23 -2.65
CA ALA A 44 10.18 -2.60 -2.66
C ALA A 44 11.11 -2.93 -1.49
N ILE A 45 11.89 -1.95 -1.02
CA ILE A 45 12.93 -2.21 -0.01
C ILE A 45 12.59 -1.71 1.40
N LYS A 46 11.50 -0.95 1.58
CA LYS A 46 11.19 -0.25 2.86
C LYS A 46 11.24 -1.11 4.12
N VAL A 47 10.88 -2.40 4.00
CA VAL A 47 10.97 -3.38 5.09
C VAL A 47 12.30 -4.13 5.09
N ALA A 48 12.75 -4.63 3.94
CA ALA A 48 13.90 -5.53 3.83
C ALA A 48 15.27 -4.83 3.96
N ASP A 49 15.35 -3.56 3.56
CA ASP A 49 16.53 -2.69 3.67
C ASP A 49 16.08 -1.27 4.05
N ASN A 50 15.84 -1.08 5.35
CA ASN A 50 15.40 0.23 5.86
C ASN A 50 16.48 1.31 5.73
N ALA A 51 17.77 0.94 5.76
CA ALA A 51 18.86 1.90 5.60
C ALA A 51 18.86 2.49 4.18
N GLY A 52 18.78 1.63 3.16
CA GLY A 52 18.61 2.04 1.77
C GLY A 52 17.32 2.83 1.53
N PHE A 53 16.21 2.41 2.16
CA PHE A 53 14.95 3.14 2.07
C PHE A 53 15.06 4.58 2.58
N LYS A 54 15.67 4.80 3.75
CA LYS A 54 15.89 6.16 4.28
C LYS A 54 16.71 7.01 3.32
N GLN A 55 17.74 6.45 2.68
CA GLN A 55 18.53 7.17 1.70
C GLN A 55 17.68 7.59 0.50
N LEU A 56 16.82 6.71 0.00
CA LEU A 56 15.89 7.03 -1.09
C LEU A 56 14.91 8.16 -0.71
N LEU A 57 14.44 8.22 0.55
CA LEU A 57 13.60 9.33 1.02
C LEU A 57 14.35 10.67 1.02
N VAL A 58 15.64 10.66 1.37
CA VAL A 58 16.49 11.86 1.29
C VAL A 58 16.64 12.30 -0.17
N ASP A 59 16.96 11.35 -1.07
CA ASP A 59 17.16 11.64 -2.49
C ASP A 59 15.87 12.17 -3.15
N LEU A 60 14.71 11.58 -2.82
CA LEU A 60 13.40 12.06 -3.28
C LEU A 60 13.05 13.44 -2.71
N SER A 61 13.40 13.71 -1.44
CA SER A 61 13.16 15.01 -0.81
C SER A 61 14.01 16.12 -1.44
N ALA A 62 15.26 15.82 -1.82
CA ALA A 62 16.13 16.75 -2.54
C ALA A 62 15.59 17.12 -3.93
N ARG A 63 14.73 16.27 -4.51
CA ARG A 63 14.08 16.48 -5.82
C ARG A 63 12.67 17.05 -5.71
N ARG A 64 12.20 17.42 -4.52
CA ARG A 64 10.79 17.73 -4.23
C ARG A 64 10.18 18.78 -5.17
N ASP A 65 10.94 19.79 -5.56
CA ASP A 65 10.48 20.87 -6.44
C ASP A 65 10.19 20.40 -7.88
N GLY A 66 10.80 19.28 -8.30
CA GLY A 66 10.56 18.65 -9.60
C GLY A 66 9.46 17.58 -9.57
N LEU A 67 8.96 17.19 -8.39
CA LEU A 67 7.92 16.16 -8.27
C LEU A 67 6.55 16.71 -8.64
N SER A 68 5.74 15.89 -9.30
CA SER A 68 4.30 16.17 -9.47
C SER A 68 3.57 16.20 -8.12
N GLU A 69 2.35 16.73 -8.10
CA GLU A 69 1.55 16.77 -6.87
C GLU A 69 1.30 15.39 -6.27
N THR A 70 0.92 14.41 -7.10
CA THR A 70 0.73 13.01 -6.68
C THR A 70 2.00 12.43 -6.09
N GLN A 71 3.16 12.67 -6.70
CA GLN A 71 4.46 12.21 -6.20
C GLN A 71 4.83 12.89 -4.87
N ARG A 72 4.49 14.18 -4.68
CA ARG A 72 4.71 14.85 -3.39
C ARG A 72 3.86 14.23 -2.28
N TRP A 73 2.61 13.85 -2.57
CA TRP A 73 1.78 13.13 -1.61
C TRP A 73 2.28 11.71 -1.35
N HIS A 74 2.79 11.02 -2.38
CA HIS A 74 3.40 9.70 -2.22
C HIS A 74 4.66 9.76 -1.35
N LEU A 75 5.51 10.78 -1.55
CA LEU A 75 6.66 11.04 -0.69
C LEU A 75 6.25 11.29 0.77
N ALA A 76 5.23 12.13 1.01
CA ALA A 76 4.73 12.38 2.36
C ALA A 76 4.17 11.09 3.02
N TYR A 77 3.49 10.23 2.26
CA TYR A 77 3.07 8.91 2.74
C TYR A 77 4.25 8.05 3.14
N LEU A 78 5.30 7.97 2.30
CA LEU A 78 6.49 7.15 2.60
C LEU A 78 7.26 7.67 3.82
N GLN A 79 7.31 9.00 4.00
CA GLN A 79 7.88 9.62 5.21
C GLN A 79 7.04 9.27 6.45
N GLY A 80 5.72 9.40 6.37
CA GLY A 80 4.83 8.99 7.46
C GLY A 80 4.91 7.50 7.78
N TRP A 81 5.08 6.64 6.77
CA TRP A 81 5.34 5.22 6.95
C TRP A 81 6.66 4.96 7.66
N GLN A 82 7.73 5.69 7.30
CA GLN A 82 9.03 5.58 7.98
C GLN A 82 8.94 6.02 9.45
N ASP A 83 8.12 7.02 9.76
CA ASP A 83 7.85 7.44 11.13
C ASP A 83 7.17 6.34 11.94
N VAL A 84 6.21 5.60 11.35
CA VAL A 84 5.63 4.39 12.00
C VAL A 84 6.74 3.38 12.27
N TYR A 85 7.56 3.07 11.27
CA TYR A 85 8.65 2.08 11.39
C TYR A 85 9.64 2.42 12.51
N GLN A 86 9.88 3.72 12.75
CA GLN A 86 10.78 4.22 13.79
C GLN A 86 10.11 4.47 15.14
N GLY A 87 8.82 4.18 15.28
CA GLY A 87 8.05 4.42 16.52
C GLY A 87 7.72 5.89 16.77
N ARG A 88 7.92 6.79 15.80
CA ARG A 88 7.56 8.21 15.88
C ARG A 88 6.06 8.41 15.59
N TYR A 89 5.21 7.79 16.39
CA TYR A 89 3.78 7.67 16.08
C TYR A 89 3.05 9.01 15.97
N GLU A 90 3.31 9.98 16.85
CA GLU A 90 2.63 11.29 16.78
C GLU A 90 3.01 12.09 15.52
N ALA A 91 4.29 12.02 15.12
CA ALA A 91 4.75 12.63 13.87
C ALA A 91 4.09 11.94 12.66
N SER A 92 4.08 10.59 12.66
CA SER A 92 3.42 9.81 11.63
C SER A 92 1.93 10.13 11.50
N ILE A 93 1.19 10.18 12.62
CA ILE A 93 -0.25 10.51 12.62
C ILE A 93 -0.48 11.88 11.98
N THR A 94 0.35 12.86 12.32
CA THR A 94 0.25 14.22 11.78
C THR A 94 0.47 14.22 10.26
N GLU A 95 1.52 13.56 9.77
CA GLU A 95 1.84 13.54 8.33
C GLU A 95 0.85 12.71 7.52
N LEU A 96 0.46 11.51 8.00
CA LEU A 96 -0.49 10.65 7.30
C LEU A 96 -1.88 11.28 7.22
N ARG A 97 -2.31 12.05 8.23
CA ARG A 97 -3.56 12.83 8.14
C ARG A 97 -3.50 13.89 7.04
N LYS A 98 -2.39 14.61 6.90
CA LYS A 98 -2.22 15.57 5.80
C LYS A 98 -2.34 14.89 4.43
N VAL A 99 -1.78 13.69 4.28
CA VAL A 99 -1.93 12.91 3.03
C VAL A 99 -3.40 12.52 2.78
N LEU A 100 -4.12 12.08 3.82
CA LEU A 100 -5.55 11.80 3.73
C LEU A 100 -6.41 13.05 3.45
N ASP A 101 -5.96 14.24 3.80
CA ASP A 101 -6.72 15.47 3.54
C ASP A 101 -6.36 16.07 2.16
N GLY A 102 -5.11 15.91 1.72
CA GLY A 102 -4.59 16.56 0.51
C GLY A 102 -4.60 15.70 -0.76
N SER A 103 -4.42 14.38 -0.66
CA SER A 103 -4.34 13.52 -1.86
C SER A 103 -5.72 13.19 -2.43
N THR A 104 -5.87 13.26 -3.75
CA THR A 104 -7.06 12.78 -4.48
C THR A 104 -6.91 11.35 -5.02
N ASP A 105 -5.73 10.75 -4.88
CA ASP A 105 -5.46 9.38 -5.33
C ASP A 105 -6.11 8.38 -4.37
N ARG A 106 -7.11 7.64 -4.84
CA ARG A 106 -7.87 6.68 -4.02
C ARG A 106 -7.01 5.57 -3.47
N THR A 107 -6.05 5.07 -4.25
CA THR A 107 -5.14 4.00 -3.84
C THR A 107 -4.20 4.52 -2.75
N LEU A 108 -3.61 5.70 -2.93
CA LEU A 108 -2.73 6.30 -1.93
C LEU A 108 -3.48 6.59 -0.62
N ARG A 109 -4.71 7.11 -0.71
CA ARG A 109 -5.56 7.35 0.47
C ARG A 109 -5.87 6.05 1.21
N PHE A 110 -6.24 4.99 0.50
CA PHE A 110 -6.49 3.68 1.09
C PHE A 110 -5.26 3.16 1.84
N ARG A 111 -4.09 3.20 1.20
CA ARG A 111 -2.81 2.77 1.80
C ARG A 111 -2.44 3.61 3.02
N THR A 112 -2.65 4.93 2.93
CA THR A 112 -2.40 5.87 4.03
C THR A 112 -3.30 5.56 5.22
N ARG A 113 -4.59 5.29 4.97
CA ARG A 113 -5.56 4.88 5.99
C ARG A 113 -5.14 3.58 6.67
N ALA A 114 -4.75 2.58 5.88
CA ALA A 114 -4.23 1.32 6.40
C ALA A 114 -3.03 1.55 7.33
N THR A 115 -2.04 2.33 6.88
CA THR A 115 -0.84 2.64 7.68
C THR A 115 -1.16 3.47 8.92
N LEU A 116 -2.14 4.39 8.88
CA LEU A 116 -2.52 5.26 9.98
C LEU A 116 -3.17 4.51 11.17
N ILE A 117 -3.79 3.36 10.93
CA ILE A 117 -4.42 2.54 11.98
C ILE A 117 -3.39 2.15 13.05
N ASN A 118 -2.20 1.72 12.65
CA ASN A 118 -1.16 1.25 13.56
C ASN A 118 -0.67 2.31 14.57
N PRO A 119 -0.20 3.49 14.15
CA PRO A 119 0.25 4.50 15.10
C PRO A 119 -0.91 5.01 15.97
N LEU A 120 -2.15 5.08 15.47
CA LEU A 120 -3.32 5.41 16.31
C LEU A 120 -3.55 4.36 17.41
N ALA A 121 -3.52 3.08 17.07
CA ALA A 121 -3.68 2.01 18.04
C ALA A 121 -2.53 1.98 19.05
N ALA A 122 -1.30 2.21 18.59
CA ALA A 122 -0.11 2.23 19.44
C ALA A 122 -0.08 3.39 20.44
N THR A 123 -0.74 4.53 20.13
CA THR A 123 -0.90 5.67 21.05
C THR A 123 -2.24 5.65 21.80
N HIS A 124 -2.91 4.50 21.86
CA HIS A 124 -4.20 4.30 22.55
C HIS A 124 -5.37 5.14 22.01
N GLN A 125 -5.25 5.67 20.78
CA GLN A 125 -6.32 6.39 20.07
C GLN A 125 -7.26 5.40 19.37
N TYR A 126 -7.86 4.49 20.14
CA TYR A 126 -8.64 3.37 19.61
C TYR A 126 -9.87 3.81 18.80
N GLU A 127 -10.64 4.78 19.30
CA GLU A 127 -11.84 5.25 18.60
C GLU A 127 -11.50 5.85 17.22
N PRO A 128 -10.49 6.73 17.07
CA PRO A 128 -9.94 7.07 15.76
C PRO A 128 -9.49 5.87 14.92
N ALA A 129 -8.75 4.92 15.51
CA ALA A 129 -8.26 3.74 14.78
C ALA A 129 -9.41 2.90 14.19
N TYR A 130 -10.49 2.68 14.95
CA TYR A 130 -11.65 1.94 14.47
C TYR A 130 -12.46 2.71 13.42
N ARG A 131 -12.53 4.04 13.49
CA ARG A 131 -13.14 4.83 12.40
C ARG A 131 -12.38 4.68 11.10
N GLU A 132 -11.05 4.68 11.17
CA GLU A 132 -10.20 4.44 10.01
C GLU A 132 -10.33 3.01 9.50
N LEU A 133 -10.43 2.01 10.39
CA LEU A 133 -10.71 0.62 10.01
C LEU A 133 -12.07 0.47 9.31
N ASP A 134 -13.15 1.04 9.84
CA ASP A 134 -14.49 0.95 9.22
C ASP A 134 -14.50 1.53 7.80
N ARG A 135 -13.86 2.68 7.60
CA ARG A 135 -13.69 3.28 6.26
C ARG A 135 -12.86 2.39 5.35
N LEU A 136 -11.75 1.85 5.85
CA LEU A 136 -10.89 0.92 5.11
C LEU A 136 -11.67 -0.31 4.64
N LEU A 137 -12.47 -0.92 5.52
CA LEU A 137 -13.24 -2.12 5.20
C LEU A 137 -14.34 -1.85 4.16
N LYS A 138 -14.93 -0.64 4.15
CA LYS A 138 -15.90 -0.21 3.12
C LYS A 138 -15.25 0.01 1.76
N GLU A 139 -14.01 0.53 1.74
CA GLU A 139 -13.24 0.77 0.51
C GLU A 139 -12.63 -0.53 -0.05
N LEU A 140 -12.33 -1.51 0.80
CA LEU A 140 -11.60 -2.74 0.48
C LEU A 140 -12.10 -3.50 -0.77
N PRO A 141 -13.43 -3.68 -1.00
CA PRO A 141 -13.93 -4.39 -2.19
C PRO A 141 -13.60 -3.69 -3.52
N SER A 142 -13.32 -2.39 -3.49
CA SER A 142 -13.03 -1.56 -4.68
C SER A 142 -11.54 -1.47 -5.04
N ILE A 143 -10.65 -2.04 -4.22
CA ILE A 143 -9.20 -2.00 -4.46
C ILE A 143 -8.79 -3.15 -5.36
N ASP A 144 -8.40 -2.88 -6.60
CA ASP A 144 -8.04 -3.92 -7.58
C ASP A 144 -6.66 -4.53 -7.34
N ASP A 145 -5.69 -3.72 -6.92
CA ASP A 145 -4.31 -4.17 -6.70
C ASP A 145 -4.25 -5.18 -5.53
N PRO A 146 -3.80 -6.43 -5.76
CA PRO A 146 -3.76 -7.46 -4.72
C PRO A 146 -2.83 -7.12 -3.55
N ALA A 147 -1.71 -6.44 -3.81
CA ALA A 147 -0.77 -6.02 -2.77
C ALA A 147 -1.36 -4.91 -1.90
N VAL A 148 -2.06 -3.95 -2.51
CA VAL A 148 -2.77 -2.91 -1.76
C VAL A 148 -3.93 -3.50 -0.95
N ARG A 149 -4.71 -4.40 -1.55
CA ARG A 149 -5.79 -5.11 -0.86
C ARG A 149 -5.26 -5.92 0.32
N PHE A 150 -4.14 -6.62 0.13
CA PHE A 150 -3.48 -7.38 1.18
C PHE A 150 -2.96 -6.49 2.31
N GLN A 151 -2.39 -5.31 2.00
CA GLN A 151 -2.02 -4.31 3.01
C GLN A 151 -3.22 -3.98 3.91
N GLY A 152 -4.37 -3.63 3.33
CA GLY A 152 -5.58 -3.33 4.10
C GLY A 152 -6.09 -4.51 4.94
N ILE A 153 -6.10 -5.72 4.37
CA ILE A 153 -6.47 -6.95 5.10
C ILE A 153 -5.55 -7.21 6.28
N GLY A 154 -4.24 -6.98 6.12
CA GLY A 154 -3.26 -7.17 7.19
C GLY A 154 -3.51 -6.25 8.38
N GLU A 155 -3.76 -4.96 8.13
CA GLU A 155 -4.05 -4.00 9.20
C GLU A 155 -5.40 -4.26 9.86
N ALA A 156 -6.41 -4.65 9.08
CA ALA A 156 -7.70 -5.07 9.62
C ALA A 156 -7.56 -6.30 10.53
N THR A 157 -6.82 -7.31 10.09
CA THR A 157 -6.59 -8.54 10.86
C THR A 157 -5.93 -8.22 12.21
N GLN A 158 -4.86 -7.43 12.20
CA GLN A 158 -4.12 -7.08 13.41
C GLN A 158 -4.97 -6.27 14.41
N LEU A 159 -5.66 -5.23 13.93
CA LEU A 159 -6.49 -4.41 14.82
C LEU A 159 -7.68 -5.20 15.38
N LEU A 160 -8.29 -6.08 14.60
CA LEU A 160 -9.39 -6.94 15.07
C LEU A 160 -8.90 -7.99 16.09
N VAL A 161 -7.69 -8.53 15.95
CA VAL A 161 -7.07 -9.35 17.00
C VAL A 161 -6.89 -8.54 18.28
N ALA A 162 -6.34 -7.33 18.19
CA ALA A 162 -6.18 -6.45 19.36
C ALA A 162 -7.52 -6.07 20.01
N ALA A 163 -8.61 -6.05 19.24
CA ALA A 163 -9.98 -5.82 19.69
C ALA A 163 -10.61 -7.00 20.44
N GLY A 164 -9.99 -8.18 20.43
CA GLY A 164 -10.63 -9.44 20.84
C GLY A 164 -11.64 -9.99 19.83
N GLN A 165 -11.74 -9.42 18.63
CA GLN A 165 -12.63 -9.90 17.55
C GLN A 165 -11.92 -10.96 16.68
N ALA A 166 -11.40 -12.00 17.33
CA ALA A 166 -10.48 -12.94 16.71
C ALA A 166 -11.13 -13.81 15.59
N ASP A 167 -12.42 -14.11 15.70
CA ASP A 167 -13.15 -14.84 14.64
C ASP A 167 -13.27 -14.01 13.36
N LEU A 168 -13.55 -12.71 13.49
CA LEU A 168 -13.62 -11.79 12.36
C LEU A 168 -12.22 -11.56 11.78
N ALA A 169 -11.20 -11.40 12.64
CA ALA A 169 -9.81 -11.33 12.19
C ALA A 169 -9.40 -12.57 11.39
N THR A 170 -9.83 -13.76 11.82
CA THR A 170 -9.55 -15.02 11.10
C THR A 170 -10.20 -15.03 9.72
N GLN A 171 -11.41 -14.49 9.58
CA GLN A 171 -12.07 -14.37 8.27
C GLN A 171 -11.27 -13.45 7.32
N TYR A 172 -10.84 -12.28 7.80
CA TYR A 172 -10.01 -11.38 6.99
C TYR A 172 -8.65 -12.01 6.65
N ALA A 173 -7.98 -12.65 7.59
CA ALA A 173 -6.71 -13.30 7.34
C ALA A 173 -6.79 -14.39 6.24
N ARG A 174 -7.91 -15.15 6.20
CA ARG A 174 -8.17 -16.11 5.11
C ARG A 174 -8.33 -15.44 3.74
N LEU A 175 -8.93 -14.26 3.69
CA LEU A 175 -8.97 -13.46 2.45
C LEU A 175 -7.55 -13.09 2.02
N GLY A 176 -6.66 -12.77 2.96
CA GLY A 176 -5.25 -12.49 2.68
C GLY A 176 -4.51 -13.69 2.08
N VAL A 177 -4.71 -14.89 2.64
CA VAL A 177 -4.13 -16.14 2.11
C VAL A 177 -4.64 -16.43 0.69
N ALA A 178 -5.90 -16.11 0.38
CA ALA A 178 -6.44 -16.29 -0.96
C ALA A 178 -5.78 -15.38 -2.03
N LEU A 179 -5.01 -14.35 -1.61
CA LEU A 179 -4.24 -13.47 -2.51
C LEU A 179 -2.84 -14.01 -2.84
N GLU A 180 -2.35 -15.08 -2.19
CA GLU A 180 -1.01 -15.65 -2.43
C GLU A 180 -0.69 -15.94 -3.91
N PRO A 181 -1.61 -16.54 -4.71
CA PRO A 181 -1.35 -16.78 -6.13
C PRO A 181 -1.09 -15.51 -6.96
N GLN A 182 -1.33 -14.33 -6.40
CA GLN A 182 -1.21 -13.02 -7.04
C GLN A 182 0.07 -12.28 -6.63
N GLY A 183 1.08 -13.01 -6.13
CA GLY A 183 2.40 -12.48 -5.78
C GLY A 183 2.55 -12.03 -4.32
N ILE A 184 1.57 -12.32 -3.46
CA ILE A 184 1.68 -12.10 -2.02
C ILE A 184 2.54 -13.18 -1.39
N SER A 185 3.43 -12.79 -0.48
CA SER A 185 4.27 -13.72 0.28
C SER A 185 3.42 -14.67 1.12
N THR A 186 3.54 -15.97 0.85
CA THR A 186 2.92 -17.03 1.66
C THR A 186 3.29 -16.91 3.14
N CYS A 187 4.52 -16.51 3.45
CA CYS A 187 4.95 -16.33 4.83
C CYS A 187 4.14 -15.23 5.54
N GLN A 188 3.97 -14.08 4.89
CA GLN A 188 3.27 -12.94 5.48
C GLN A 188 1.77 -13.24 5.66
N ALA A 189 1.14 -13.84 4.66
CA ALA A 189 -0.28 -14.20 4.72
C ALA A 189 -0.54 -15.30 5.77
N THR A 190 0.30 -16.34 5.79
CA THR A 190 0.19 -17.43 6.77
C THR A 190 0.43 -16.93 8.20
N TYR A 191 1.38 -16.01 8.40
CA TYR A 191 1.64 -15.40 9.71
C TYR A 191 0.38 -14.73 10.28
N LEU A 192 -0.29 -13.89 9.48
CA LEU A 192 -1.52 -13.21 9.89
C LEU A 192 -2.64 -14.21 10.23
N LEU A 193 -2.78 -15.29 9.45
CA LEU A 193 -3.76 -16.33 9.71
C LEU A 193 -3.47 -17.08 11.01
N VAL A 194 -2.23 -17.51 11.23
CA VAL A 194 -1.82 -18.20 12.45
C VAL A 194 -2.01 -17.30 13.68
N MET A 195 -1.64 -16.01 13.58
CA MET A 195 -1.88 -15.02 14.64
C MET A 195 -3.36 -14.95 15.01
N ALA A 196 -4.25 -14.76 14.01
CA ALA A 196 -5.68 -14.64 14.24
C ALA A 196 -6.29 -15.94 14.82
N MET A 197 -5.92 -17.10 14.28
CA MET A 197 -6.40 -18.39 14.77
C MET A 197 -5.90 -18.71 16.18
N SER A 198 -4.68 -18.29 16.53
CA SER A 198 -4.15 -18.42 17.88
C SER A 198 -4.98 -17.60 18.87
N SER A 199 -5.27 -16.34 18.53
CA SER A 199 -6.15 -15.47 19.32
C SER A 199 -7.57 -16.05 19.46
N ALA A 200 -8.11 -16.65 18.40
CA ALA A 200 -9.41 -17.32 18.41
C ALA A 200 -9.40 -18.71 19.08
N ARG A 201 -8.23 -19.24 19.44
CA ARG A 201 -8.06 -20.63 19.93
C ARG A 201 -8.58 -21.70 18.95
N THR A 202 -8.44 -21.45 17.66
CA THR A 202 -8.90 -22.33 16.57
C THR A 202 -7.76 -22.94 15.76
N LEU A 203 -6.50 -22.81 16.20
CA LEU A 203 -5.35 -23.42 15.54
C LEU A 203 -5.58 -24.93 15.35
N PRO A 204 -5.41 -25.47 14.13
CA PRO A 204 -5.52 -26.89 13.91
C PRO A 204 -4.41 -27.61 14.67
N PRO A 205 -4.65 -28.84 15.15
CA PRO A 205 -3.60 -29.65 15.75
C PRO A 205 -2.45 -29.84 14.74
N ILE A 206 -1.21 -29.64 15.20
CA ILE A 206 0.04 -29.64 14.41
C ILE A 206 0.27 -30.99 13.70
N CYS A 207 -0.44 -32.05 14.13
CA CYS A 207 -0.39 -33.38 13.56
C CYS A 207 -1.80 -33.94 13.29
N SER A 208 -2.36 -33.65 12.12
CA SER A 208 -3.28 -34.59 11.43
C SER A 208 -2.67 -35.09 10.13
N GLY A 209 -1.34 -35.28 10.18
CA GLY A 209 -0.61 -36.03 9.17
C GLY A 209 -1.21 -37.43 9.07
N ARG A 210 -1.62 -37.79 7.85
CA ARG A 210 -2.13 -39.08 7.42
C ARG A 210 -1.22 -40.22 7.90
N THR A 211 -1.44 -40.77 9.09
CA THR A 211 -0.90 -42.05 9.52
C THR A 211 -1.68 -43.18 8.84
N ARG A 212 -1.53 -43.32 7.53
CA ARG A 212 -1.65 -44.65 6.90
C ARG A 212 -0.25 -45.24 6.81
N PHE A 213 0.31 -45.57 7.96
CA PHE A 213 1.26 -46.68 8.01
C PHE A 213 0.40 -47.94 7.94
N ALA A 214 0.12 -48.39 6.72
CA ALA A 214 -0.40 -49.73 6.52
C ALA A 214 0.66 -50.70 7.04
N SER A 215 0.48 -51.18 8.26
CA SER A 215 1.18 -52.35 8.76
C SER A 215 0.76 -53.52 7.87
N SER A 216 1.56 -53.82 6.85
CA SER A 216 1.53 -55.11 6.18
C SER A 216 2.05 -56.14 7.17
N ALA A 217 1.16 -56.54 8.09
CA ALA A 217 1.34 -57.67 8.96
C ALA A 217 1.57 -58.90 8.08
N ARG A 218 2.85 -59.29 8.04
CA ARG A 218 3.39 -60.51 7.47
C ARG A 218 2.59 -61.70 8.01
N ARG A 219 1.57 -62.19 7.27
CA ARG A 219 0.96 -63.49 7.54
C ARG A 219 1.99 -64.57 7.23
N ARG A 220 2.73 -64.99 8.26
CA ARG A 220 3.26 -66.35 8.34
C ARG A 220 2.05 -67.29 8.39
N SER A 221 1.81 -68.05 7.32
CA SER A 221 1.04 -69.28 7.40
C SER A 221 2.03 -70.45 7.51
N SER A 222 2.13 -71.00 8.72
CA SER A 222 2.71 -72.31 8.98
C SER A 222 1.59 -73.31 9.26
N GLY A 223 1.57 -74.42 8.53
CA GLY A 223 0.69 -75.57 8.70
C GLY A 223 0.57 -76.30 7.36
N ARG A 224 1.37 -77.34 7.05
CA ARG A 224 1.13 -78.77 7.38
C ARG A 224 -0.30 -79.17 6.97
N ASP A 225 -0.59 -80.16 6.13
CA ASP A 225 0.06 -81.45 5.93
C ASP A 225 -0.57 -82.20 4.72
N ARG A 226 0.21 -83.10 4.11
CA ARG A 226 -0.14 -84.38 3.45
C ARG A 226 -0.99 -84.53 2.18
N SER A 227 -0.60 -85.62 1.48
CA SER A 227 -1.23 -86.42 0.40
C SER A 227 -1.06 -85.83 -1.00
N GLY A 228 -0.57 -86.51 -2.04
CA GLY A 228 -0.28 -87.93 -2.32
C GLY A 228 -0.71 -88.21 -3.78
N GLN A 229 -0.01 -89.10 -4.50
CA GLN A 229 -0.32 -89.62 -5.87
C GLN A 229 0.04 -88.66 -7.03
N ARG A 230 0.76 -89.02 -8.09
CA ARG A 230 1.23 -90.29 -8.70
C ARG A 230 2.58 -90.05 -9.39
#